data_AF-A0A090X2P7-F1
#
_entry.id   AF-A0A090X2P7-F1
#
_cell.length_a   1.000
_cell.length_b   1.000
_cell.length_c   1.000
_cell.angle_alpha   90.00
_cell.angle_beta   90.00
_cell.angle_gamma   90.00
#
_symmetry.space_group_name_H-M   'P 1'
#
loop_
_entity.id
_entity.type
_entity.pdbx_description
1 polymer ?
#
loop_
_entity_poly.entity_id
_entity_poly.type
_entity_poly.pdbx_seq_one_letter_code
_entity_poly.pdbx_strand_id
1 'polypeptide(L)'
;MTQSKGWKLGQDSFTKMIVWFKDGNVRTMYSIDWKHKLSRTRSKETGMERFRKKIKQYGPLAGTIEIYDKATGQRIAKFYEGIEKALETTS
;
A
#
# COMPACT_ATOMS: atom_id res chain seq x y z
N MET A 1 19.48 16.64 23.00
CA MET A 1 19.21 16.36 21.57
C MET A 1 18.25 15.18 21.48
N THR A 2 17.01 15.39 21.04
CA THR A 2 16.04 14.32 20.84
C THR A 2 16.53 13.46 19.67
N GLN A 3 16.94 12.21 19.90
CA GLN A 3 17.23 11.29 18.79
C GLN A 3 16.00 11.25 17.89
N SER A 4 16.15 11.61 16.61
CA SER A 4 15.07 11.45 15.66
C SER A 4 14.78 9.95 15.55
N LYS A 5 13.66 9.51 16.14
CA LYS A 5 13.18 8.15 15.99
C LYS A 5 12.85 7.99 14.51
N GLY A 6 13.64 7.20 13.79
CA GLY A 6 13.42 6.97 12.37
C GLY A 6 12.05 6.35 12.09
N TRP A 7 11.59 6.48 10.85
CA TRP A 7 10.28 6.04 10.40
C TRP A 7 10.03 4.55 10.67
N LYS A 8 8.82 4.25 11.11
CA LYS A 8 8.36 2.91 11.45
C LYS A 8 7.32 2.45 10.45
N LEU A 9 7.60 1.30 9.82
CA LEU A 9 6.65 0.66 8.91
C LEU A 9 5.33 0.38 9.62
N GLY A 10 4.21 0.65 8.94
CA GLY A 10 2.88 0.48 9.51
C GLY A 10 2.44 1.67 10.35
N GLN A 11 3.24 2.14 11.31
CA GLN A 11 2.89 3.34 12.09
C GLN A 11 2.90 4.59 11.20
N ASP A 12 4.01 4.82 10.50
CA ASP A 12 4.29 6.05 9.77
C ASP A 12 3.97 5.97 8.27
N SER A 13 3.41 4.85 7.81
CA SER A 13 2.96 4.66 6.44
C SER A 13 1.64 5.40 6.18
N PHE A 14 1.55 6.07 5.04
CA PHE A 14 0.34 6.74 4.53
C PHE A 14 -0.70 5.74 4.03
N THR A 15 -0.27 4.63 3.42
CA THR A 15 -1.19 3.66 2.84
C THR A 15 -0.89 2.23 3.29
N LYS A 16 -1.90 1.37 3.17
CA LYS A 16 -1.77 -0.08 3.30
C LYS A 16 -2.35 -0.76 2.07
N MET A 17 -1.80 -1.91 1.72
CA MET A 17 -2.25 -2.78 0.65
C MET A 17 -2.62 -4.13 1.23
N ILE A 18 -3.81 -4.61 0.91
CA ILE A 18 -4.28 -5.95 1.28
C ILE A 18 -4.37 -6.78 0.00
N VAL A 19 -3.80 -7.97 0.03
CA VAL A 19 -3.76 -8.90 -1.10
C VAL A 19 -4.44 -10.19 -0.68
N TRP A 20 -5.48 -10.57 -1.41
CA TRP A 20 -6.14 -11.86 -1.32
C TRP A 20 -5.66 -12.73 -2.47
N PHE A 21 -4.81 -13.71 -2.14
CA PHE A 21 -4.23 -14.64 -3.10
C PHE A 21 -5.21 -15.74 -3.49
N LYS A 22 -5.05 -16.28 -4.70
CA LYS A 22 -5.90 -17.37 -5.23
C LYS A 22 -5.75 -18.68 -4.46
N ASP A 23 -4.67 -18.82 -3.69
CA ASP A 23 -4.41 -19.96 -2.80
C ASP A 23 -5.12 -19.84 -1.44
N GLY A 24 -5.92 -18.79 -1.22
CA GLY A 24 -6.62 -18.52 0.03
C GLY A 24 -5.82 -17.71 1.05
N ASN A 25 -4.54 -17.41 0.80
CA ASN A 25 -3.74 -16.59 1.70
C ASN A 25 -4.11 -15.11 1.61
N VAL A 26 -4.05 -14.41 2.75
CA VAL A 26 -4.23 -12.96 2.81
C VAL A 26 -2.98 -12.32 3.40
N ARG A 27 -2.47 -11.27 2.73
CA ARG A 27 -1.32 -10.50 3.23
C ARG A 27 -1.65 -9.02 3.27
N THR A 28 -1.29 -8.38 4.39
CA THR A 28 -1.32 -6.92 4.53
C THR A 28 0.10 -6.39 4.47
N MET A 29 0.31 -5.36 3.66
CA MET A 29 1.58 -4.65 3.52
C MET A 29 1.35 -3.16 3.75
N TYR A 30 2.38 -2.49 4.25
CA TYR A 30 2.36 -1.04 4.47
C TYR A 30 3.31 -0.36 3.50
N SER A 31 2.96 0.85 3.06
CA SER A 31 3.80 1.59 2.14
C SER A 31 5.08 2.04 2.83
N ILE A 32 6.20 1.91 2.13
CA ILE A 32 7.46 2.51 2.57
C ILE A 32 7.54 3.87 1.86
N ASP A 33 7.19 4.93 2.57
CA ASP A 33 7.05 6.28 2.00
C ASP A 33 8.35 7.08 2.07
N TRP A 34 9.41 6.50 2.61
CA TRP A 34 10.72 7.13 2.79
C TRP A 34 11.80 6.36 2.03
N LYS A 35 12.90 7.06 1.69
CA LYS A 35 14.06 6.44 1.03
C LYS A 35 14.87 5.59 2.01
N HIS A 36 15.09 6.10 3.21
CA HIS A 36 15.81 5.43 4.29
C HIS A 36 15.14 5.74 5.64
N LYS A 37 15.38 4.90 6.65
CA LYS A 37 14.69 5.00 7.95
C LYS A 37 14.83 6.37 8.62
N LEU A 38 15.95 7.06 8.42
CA LEU A 38 16.25 8.37 9.02
C LEU A 38 15.93 9.56 8.09
N SER A 39 15.21 9.35 6.97
CA SER A 39 14.85 10.44 6.06
C SER A 39 14.08 11.52 6.80
N ARG A 40 14.37 12.80 6.52
CA ARG A 40 13.61 13.92 7.11
C ARG A 40 12.20 14.04 6.56
N THR A 41 11.97 13.48 5.37
CA THR A 41 10.69 13.53 4.65
C THR A 41 10.19 12.14 4.29
N ARG A 42 8.89 12.07 4.04
CA ARG A 42 8.20 10.91 3.46
C ARG A 42 7.22 11.40 2.38
N SER A 43 7.01 10.60 1.35
CA SER A 43 6.12 10.88 0.23
C SER A 43 5.19 9.71 -0.04
N LYS A 44 3.88 9.97 -0.09
CA LYS A 44 2.85 9.00 -0.46
C LYS A 44 3.10 8.45 -1.86
N GLU A 45 3.59 9.28 -2.78
CA GLU A 45 3.91 8.87 -4.16
C GLU A 45 4.97 7.77 -4.20
N THR A 46 6.06 7.93 -3.44
CA THR A 46 7.12 6.90 -3.34
C THR A 46 6.56 5.56 -2.83
N GLY A 47 5.65 5.60 -1.85
CA GLY A 47 4.95 4.41 -1.37
C GLY A 47 4.09 3.74 -2.44
N MET A 48 3.30 4.55 -3.16
CA MET A 48 2.40 4.08 -4.22
C MET A 48 3.17 3.48 -5.41
N GLU A 49 4.29 4.07 -5.83
CA GLU A 49 5.16 3.49 -6.87
C GLU A 49 5.67 2.10 -6.49
N ARG A 50 6.06 1.91 -5.22
CA ARG A 50 6.51 0.61 -4.70
C ARG A 50 5.37 -0.39 -4.68
N PHE A 51 4.16 0.03 -4.32
CA PHE A 51 2.97 -0.81 -4.43
C PHE A 51 2.65 -1.18 -5.88
N ARG A 52 2.75 -0.26 -6.85
CA ARG A 52 2.56 -0.59 -8.28
C ARG A 52 3.51 -1.70 -8.74
N LYS A 53 4.79 -1.66 -8.31
CA LYS A 53 5.75 -2.75 -8.58
C LYS A 53 5.30 -4.08 -7.96
N LYS A 54 4.78 -4.04 -6.73
CA LYS A 54 4.24 -5.23 -6.06
C LYS A 54 2.97 -5.76 -6.69
N ILE A 55 2.08 -4.90 -7.18
CA ILE A 55 0.88 -5.30 -7.94
C ILE A 55 1.29 -5.99 -9.24
N LYS A 56 2.29 -5.49 -9.96
CA LYS A 56 2.80 -6.17 -11.15
C LYS A 56 3.33 -7.58 -10.84
N GLN A 57 3.95 -7.75 -9.67
CA GLN A 57 4.45 -9.06 -9.22
C GLN A 57 3.33 -10.00 -8.74
N TYR A 58 2.40 -9.50 -7.92
CA TYR A 58 1.39 -10.32 -7.25
C TYR A 58 0.09 -10.43 -8.02
N GLY A 59 -0.17 -9.52 -8.94
CA GLY A 59 -1.40 -9.44 -9.73
C GLY A 59 -1.84 -10.79 -10.30
N PRO A 60 -0.98 -11.52 -11.04
CA PRO A 60 -1.35 -12.83 -11.59
C PRO A 60 -1.73 -13.89 -10.54
N LEU A 61 -1.15 -13.78 -9.34
CA LEU A 61 -1.34 -14.71 -8.22
C LEU A 61 -2.49 -14.28 -7.29
N ALA A 62 -2.90 -13.01 -7.38
CA ALA A 62 -3.92 -12.42 -6.54
C ALA A 62 -5.29 -12.54 -7.21
N GLY A 63 -6.31 -12.91 -6.44
CA GLY A 63 -7.69 -12.71 -6.87
C GLY A 63 -8.02 -11.23 -6.78
N THR A 64 -7.77 -10.61 -5.62
CA THR A 64 -8.05 -9.19 -5.37
C THR A 64 -6.89 -8.52 -4.65
N ILE A 65 -6.63 -7.26 -5.00
CA ILE A 65 -5.73 -6.36 -4.28
C ILE A 65 -6.48 -5.06 -4.00
N GLU A 66 -6.42 -4.55 -2.78
CA GLU A 66 -6.99 -3.25 -2.44
C GLU A 66 -5.94 -2.39 -1.73
N ILE A 67 -5.94 -1.10 -2.04
CA ILE A 67 -5.10 -0.09 -1.38
C ILE A 67 -6.01 0.87 -0.63
N TYR A 68 -5.62 1.15 0.61
CA TYR A 68 -6.34 2.05 1.49
C TYR A 68 -5.44 3.21 1.94
N ASP A 69 -6.03 4.39 2.04
CA ASP A 69 -5.48 5.48 2.82
C ASP A 69 -5.62 5.14 4.32
N LYS A 70 -4.51 5.21 5.07
CA LYS A 70 -4.52 4.84 6.49
C LYS A 70 -5.12 5.91 7.40
N ALA A 71 -5.09 7.18 7.00
CA ALA A 71 -5.62 8.25 7.84
C ALA A 71 -7.15 8.24 7.81
N THR A 72 -7.75 8.04 6.62
CA THR A 72 -9.21 8.05 6.45
C THR A 72 -9.83 6.65 6.48
N GLY A 73 -9.05 5.60 6.26
CA GLY A 73 -9.56 4.24 6.07
C GLY A 73 -10.23 4.03 4.70
N GLN A 74 -10.21 5.02 3.82
CA GLN A 74 -10.86 4.96 2.51
C GLN A 74 -10.09 4.04 1.55
N ARG A 75 -10.81 3.21 0.79
CA ARG A 75 -10.24 2.46 -0.33
C ARG A 75 -9.95 3.43 -1.48
N ILE A 76 -8.70 3.49 -1.90
CA ILE A 76 -8.23 4.42 -2.94
C ILE A 76 -7.85 3.71 -4.25
N ALA A 77 -7.73 2.39 -4.25
CA ALA A 77 -7.58 1.59 -5.46
C ALA A 77 -8.02 0.14 -5.23
N LYS A 78 -8.50 -0.52 -6.28
CA LYS A 78 -8.86 -1.93 -6.30
C LYS A 78 -8.34 -2.56 -7.59
N PHE A 79 -7.81 -3.77 -7.49
CA PHE A 79 -7.32 -4.55 -8.62
C PHE A 79 -7.89 -5.96 -8.54
N TYR A 80 -8.24 -6.52 -9.69
CA TYR A 80 -8.58 -7.92 -9.86
C TYR A 80 -7.57 -8.56 -10.80
N GLU A 81 -6.87 -9.59 -10.34
CA GLU A 81 -5.79 -10.25 -11.11
C GLU A 81 -4.71 -9.28 -11.63
N GLY A 82 -4.45 -8.20 -10.88
CA GLY A 82 -3.49 -7.15 -11.25
C GLY A 82 -4.04 -6.05 -12.16
N ILE A 83 -5.28 -6.16 -12.63
CA ILE A 83 -5.94 -5.15 -13.46
C ILE A 83 -6.74 -4.21 -12.57
N GLU A 84 -6.49 -2.91 -12.68
CA GLU A 84 -7.20 -1.89 -11.91
C GLU A 84 -8.69 -1.89 -12.27
N LYS A 85 -9.53 -1.76 -11.25
CA LYS A 85 -10.98 -1.64 -11.37
C LYS A 85 -11.40 -0.28 -10.86
N ALA A 86 -12.33 0.35 -11.55
CA ALA A 86 -12.91 1.59 -11.11
C ALA A 86 -13.47 1.43 -9.69
N LEU A 87 -13.25 2.44 -8.85
CA LEU A 87 -13.96 2.53 -7.59
C LEU A 87 -15.40 2.90 -7.93
N GLU A 88 -16.34 2.03 -7.63
CA GLU A 88 -17.76 2.37 -7.74
C GLU A 88 -18.04 3.50 -6.76
N THR A 89 -18.27 4.70 -7.29
CA THR A 89 -18.84 5.81 -6.54
C THR A 89 -20.30 5.46 -6.33
N THR A 90 -20.64 4.89 -5.18
CA THR A 90 -22.06 4.82 -4.79
C THR A 90 -22.49 6.25 -4.50
N SER A 91 -23.28 6.82 -5.42
CA SER A 91 -23.94 8.13 -5.31
C SER A 91 -24.93 8.17 -4.15
#